data_AF-A0A382WPT7-F1
#
_entry.id   AF-A0A382WPT7-F1
#
_cell.length_a   1.000
_cell.length_b   1.000
_cell.length_c   1.000
_cell.angle_alpha   90.00
_cell.angle_beta   90.00
_cell.angle_gamma   90.00
#
_symmetry.space_group_name_H-M   'P 1'
#
loop_
_entity.id
_entity.type
_entity.pdbx_description
1 polymer ?
#
loop_
_entity_poly.entity_id
_entity_poly.type
_entity_poly.pdbx_seq_one_letter_code
_entity_poly.pdbx_strand_id
1 'polypeptide(L)'
;MNNSATHYKQTLRNIDEEGLYKRERTITTPQGVAIRTKEGGEVLNFCANNYLGLSNHPDIKAAAKKALEEHGFGLSSVRFICGTQDLHLKLENRISTFFGTNDTILYTSCFDANGGLFETLLGSEDAIISDALNHASIIDGIRL
;
A
#
# COMPACT_ATOMS: atom_id res chain seq x y z
N MET A 1 -3.11 5.04 -38.40
CA MET A 1 -2.90 4.52 -37.03
C MET A 1 -2.06 5.54 -36.28
N ASN A 2 -2.70 6.51 -35.62
CA ASN A 2 -2.01 7.66 -35.07
C ASN A 2 -1.42 7.34 -33.69
N ASN A 3 -0.09 7.25 -33.69
CA ASN A 3 0.77 8.16 -32.93
C ASN A 3 0.73 8.19 -31.39
N SER A 4 0.10 7.22 -30.71
CA SER A 4 0.10 7.17 -29.23
C SER A 4 1.51 7.22 -28.64
N ALA A 5 2.48 6.58 -29.29
CA ALA A 5 3.89 6.63 -28.87
C ALA A 5 4.47 8.06 -28.92
N THR A 6 4.14 8.85 -29.93
CA THR A 6 4.59 10.25 -30.02
C THR A 6 3.84 11.13 -29.04
N HIS A 7 2.54 10.89 -28.84
CA HIS A 7 1.77 11.57 -27.82
C HIS A 7 2.40 11.37 -26.43
N TYR A 8 2.65 10.13 -26.01
CA TYR A 8 3.28 9.85 -24.72
C TYR A 8 4.69 10.40 -24.61
N LYS A 9 5.50 10.35 -25.68
CA LYS A 9 6.83 10.99 -25.68
C LYS A 9 6.74 12.50 -25.50
N GLN A 10 5.77 13.16 -26.13
CA GLN A 10 5.57 14.59 -25.96
C GLN A 10 5.09 14.92 -24.54
N THR A 11 4.15 14.15 -24.00
CA THR A 11 3.70 14.29 -22.61
C THR A 11 4.86 14.15 -21.62
N LEU A 12 5.72 13.14 -21.79
CA LEU A 12 6.89 12.96 -20.92
C LEU A 12 7.90 14.10 -21.04
N ARG A 13 8.11 14.65 -22.24
CA ARG A 13 8.96 15.84 -22.44
C ARG A 13 8.40 17.03 -21.70
N ASN A 14 7.11 17.31 -21.83
CA ASN A 14 6.46 18.42 -21.14
C ASN A 14 6.60 18.27 -19.61
N ILE A 15 6.38 17.07 -19.06
CA ILE A 15 6.56 16.79 -17.61
C ILE A 15 8.02 17.05 -17.17
N ASP A 16 9.01 16.68 -17.99
CA ASP A 16 10.43 16.91 -17.67
C ASP A 16 10.80 18.40 -17.80
N GLU A 17 10.32 19.10 -18.83
CA GLU A 17 10.51 20.54 -19.04
C GLU A 17 9.87 21.38 -17.91
N GLU A 18 8.75 20.92 -17.35
CA GLU A 18 8.09 21.52 -16.18
C GLU A 18 8.74 21.15 -14.84
N GLY A 19 9.76 20.27 -14.84
CA GLY A 19 10.44 19.80 -13.63
C GLY A 19 9.60 18.85 -12.76
N LEU A 20 8.52 18.28 -13.30
CA LEU A 20 7.61 17.37 -12.61
C LEU A 20 8.01 15.89 -12.76
N TYR A 21 9.04 15.61 -13.57
CA TYR A 21 9.49 14.25 -13.82
C TYR A 21 10.15 13.64 -12.57
N LYS A 22 9.52 12.61 -12.01
CA LYS A 22 10.00 11.91 -10.82
C LYS A 22 11.03 10.86 -11.21
N ARG A 23 12.23 10.94 -10.63
CA ARG A 23 13.30 9.95 -10.80
C ARG A 23 13.41 9.11 -9.53
N GLU A 24 13.39 7.80 -9.70
CA GLU A 24 13.59 6.86 -8.60
C GLU A 24 15.06 6.86 -8.16
N ARG A 25 15.29 6.66 -6.86
CA ARG A 25 16.63 6.46 -6.27
C ARG A 25 16.71 5.06 -5.71
N THR A 26 17.76 4.33 -6.08
CA THR A 26 17.87 2.90 -5.80
C THR A 26 18.46 2.68 -4.42
N ILE A 27 17.66 2.25 -3.44
CA ILE A 27 18.14 1.86 -2.11
C ILE A 27 18.74 0.44 -2.19
N THR A 28 19.93 0.22 -1.62
CA THR A 28 20.67 -1.07 -1.69
C THR A 28 20.85 -1.74 -0.32
N THR A 29 20.28 -1.16 0.74
CA THR A 29 20.26 -1.71 2.10
C THR A 29 18.82 -2.02 2.52
N PRO A 30 18.60 -2.79 3.60
CA PRO A 30 17.31 -2.79 4.28
C PRO A 30 16.91 -1.38 4.71
N GLN A 31 15.60 -1.15 4.90
CA GLN A 31 15.07 0.13 5.35
C GLN A 31 15.51 0.44 6.79
N GLY A 32 15.83 1.71 7.07
CA GLY A 32 16.33 2.18 8.36
C GLY A 32 16.63 3.68 8.35
N VAL A 33 17.18 4.20 9.46
CA VAL A 33 17.60 5.60 9.55
C VAL A 33 18.81 5.86 8.64
N ALA A 34 19.84 5.01 8.72
CA ALA A 34 20.96 5.02 7.77
C ALA A 34 20.70 4.02 6.65
N ILE A 35 20.73 4.50 5.40
CA ILE A 35 20.57 3.68 4.19
C ILE A 35 21.69 3.96 3.21
N ARG A 36 21.87 3.05 2.24
CA ARG A 36 22.72 3.31 1.08
C ARG A 36 21.88 3.42 -0.18
N THR A 37 22.16 4.42 -1.01
CA THR A 37 21.60 4.51 -2.38
C THR A 37 22.70 4.31 -3.41
N LYS A 38 22.33 3.84 -4.61
CA LYS A 38 23.26 3.70 -5.74
C LYS A 38 23.80 5.06 -6.19
N GLU A 39 22.98 6.10 -6.09
CA GLU A 39 23.26 7.45 -6.59
C GLU A 39 23.97 8.35 -5.56
N GLY A 40 23.76 8.11 -4.27
CA GLY A 40 24.17 9.02 -3.18
C GLY A 40 25.04 8.39 -2.09
N GLY A 41 25.36 7.09 -2.19
CA GLY A 41 26.14 6.42 -1.15
C GLY A 41 25.38 6.34 0.17
N GLU A 42 26.06 6.50 1.30
CA GLU A 42 25.46 6.44 2.64
C GLU A 42 24.77 7.75 3.01
N VAL A 43 23.50 7.67 3.39
CA VAL A 43 22.65 8.83 3.72
C VAL A 43 21.71 8.52 4.88
N LEU A 44 21.21 9.57 5.53
CA LEU A 44 20.13 9.46 6.51
C LEU A 44 18.77 9.62 5.81
N ASN A 45 17.84 8.71 6.08
CA ASN A 45 16.51 8.68 5.47
C ASN A 45 15.46 9.39 6.34
N PHE A 46 15.05 10.58 5.91
CA PHE A 46 14.00 11.38 6.54
C PHE A 46 12.70 11.47 5.73
N CYS A 47 12.50 10.58 4.76
CA CYS A 47 11.31 10.57 3.89
C CYS A 47 10.60 9.21 3.83
N ALA A 48 10.84 8.33 4.80
CA ALA A 48 10.15 7.05 4.92
C ALA A 48 8.97 7.11 5.89
N ASN A 49 7.96 6.27 5.64
CA ASN A 49 6.84 6.03 6.55
C ASN A 49 7.18 5.00 7.65
N ASN A 50 8.46 4.79 7.95
CA ASN A 50 8.93 3.80 8.93
C ASN A 50 9.00 4.42 10.35
N TYR A 51 7.88 4.96 10.82
CA TYR A 51 7.81 5.78 12.03
C TYR A 51 8.36 5.11 13.29
N LEU A 52 8.08 3.81 13.45
CA LEU A 52 8.50 3.03 14.62
C LEU A 52 9.78 2.21 14.37
N GLY A 53 10.42 2.35 13.21
CA GLY A 53 11.63 1.60 12.87
C GLY A 53 11.43 0.10 12.61
N LEU A 54 10.19 -0.35 12.41
CA LEU A 54 9.85 -1.78 12.36
C LEU A 54 10.13 -2.47 11.01
N SER A 55 10.34 -1.72 9.92
CA SER A 55 10.49 -2.31 8.57
C SER A 55 11.63 -3.33 8.42
N ASN A 56 12.66 -3.31 9.27
CA ASN A 56 13.75 -4.30 9.28
C ASN A 56 13.97 -4.93 10.68
N HIS A 57 12.97 -4.87 11.56
CA HIS A 57 13.07 -5.36 12.92
C HIS A 57 13.33 -6.88 12.95
N PRO A 58 14.26 -7.38 13.78
CA PRO A 58 14.61 -8.81 13.84
C PRO A 58 13.40 -9.71 14.10
N ASP A 59 12.52 -9.32 15.04
CA ASP A 59 11.34 -10.13 15.39
C ASP A 59 10.33 -10.23 14.25
N ILE A 60 10.14 -9.15 13.48
CA ILE A 60 9.24 -9.16 12.31
C ILE A 60 9.79 -10.09 11.24
N LYS A 61 11.11 -10.06 11.00
CA LYS A 61 11.76 -10.99 10.06
C LYS A 61 11.65 -12.44 10.51
N ALA A 62 11.82 -12.70 11.81
CA ALA A 62 11.69 -14.04 12.36
C ALA A 62 10.26 -14.58 12.23
N ALA A 63 9.26 -13.74 12.54
CA ALA A 63 7.84 -14.08 12.37
C ALA A 63 7.49 -14.37 10.91
N ALA A 64 7.96 -13.53 9.97
CA ALA A 64 7.73 -13.73 8.54
C ALA A 64 8.34 -15.05 8.03
N LYS A 65 9.59 -15.36 8.41
CA LYS A 65 10.22 -16.64 8.05
C LYS A 65 9.44 -17.83 8.59
N LYS A 66 9.02 -17.78 9.86
CA LYS A 66 8.23 -18.85 10.47
C LYS A 66 6.90 -19.06 9.74
N ALA A 67 6.20 -17.97 9.41
CA ALA A 67 4.94 -18.05 8.67
C ALA A 67 5.12 -18.67 7.28
N LEU A 68 6.21 -18.35 6.57
CA LEU A 68 6.53 -18.96 5.27
C LEU A 68 6.71 -20.48 5.36
N GLU A 69 7.41 -20.96 6.39
CA GLU A 69 7.60 -22.40 6.61
C GLU A 69 6.30 -23.12 6.99
N GLU A 70 5.48 -22.50 7.84
CA GLU A 70 4.27 -23.15 8.39
C GLU A 70 3.03 -23.01 7.48
N HIS A 71 2.94 -21.95 6.68
CA HIS A 71 1.72 -21.57 5.93
C HIS A 71 1.95 -21.42 4.42
N GLY A 72 3.19 -21.58 3.95
CA GLY A 72 3.55 -21.44 2.55
C GLY A 72 3.73 -19.99 2.08
N PHE A 73 4.05 -19.83 0.80
CA PHE A 73 4.38 -18.51 0.22
C PHE A 73 3.17 -17.68 -0.18
N GLY A 74 2.10 -18.32 -0.68
CA GLY A 74 0.92 -17.63 -1.16
C GLY A 74 -0.26 -18.59 -1.33
N LEU A 75 -1.47 -18.03 -1.41
CA LEU A 75 -2.70 -18.82 -1.41
C LEU A 75 -3.32 -19.03 -2.79
N SER A 76 -2.88 -18.27 -3.80
CA SER A 76 -3.36 -18.39 -5.19
C SER A 76 -4.90 -18.36 -5.32
N SER A 77 -5.58 -17.68 -4.40
CA SER A 77 -7.04 -17.68 -4.28
C SER A 77 -7.54 -16.49 -3.47
N VAL A 78 -8.79 -16.09 -3.70
CA VAL A 78 -9.50 -15.09 -2.90
C VAL A 78 -10.05 -15.71 -1.61
N ARG A 79 -10.36 -14.86 -0.63
CA ARG A 79 -10.76 -15.27 0.72
C ARG A 79 -11.87 -16.32 0.76
N PHE A 80 -12.95 -16.14 0.00
CA PHE A 80 -14.14 -16.98 0.10
C PHE A 80 -14.01 -18.36 -0.58
N ILE A 81 -13.02 -18.56 -1.46
CA ILE A 81 -12.85 -19.83 -2.19
C ILE A 81 -11.91 -20.76 -1.39
N CYS A 82 -10.63 -20.43 -1.36
CA CYS A 82 -9.63 -21.17 -0.58
C CYS A 82 -8.45 -20.29 -0.14
N GLY A 83 -8.67 -18.97 -0.08
CA GLY A 83 -7.67 -17.97 0.30
C GLY A 83 -7.71 -17.55 1.77
N THR A 84 -8.38 -18.29 2.66
CA THR A 84 -8.44 -17.94 4.08
C THR A 84 -7.69 -18.98 4.92
N GLN A 85 -6.62 -18.56 5.58
CA GLN A 85 -5.92 -19.32 6.62
C GLN A 85 -6.30 -18.82 8.02
N ASP A 86 -6.00 -19.62 9.04
CA ASP A 86 -6.16 -19.26 10.45
C ASP A 86 -5.41 -17.96 10.81
N LEU A 87 -4.24 -17.70 10.21
CA LEU A 87 -3.49 -16.45 10.38
C LEU A 87 -4.28 -15.20 9.97
N HIS A 88 -5.15 -15.30 8.96
CA HIS A 88 -5.98 -14.16 8.53
C HIS A 88 -6.97 -13.79 9.64
N LEU A 89 -7.70 -14.78 10.14
CA LEU A 89 -8.70 -14.60 11.19
C LEU A 89 -8.06 -14.15 12.51
N LYS A 90 -6.87 -14.70 12.86
CA LYS A 90 -6.10 -14.26 14.03
C LYS A 90 -5.66 -12.79 13.91
N LEU A 91 -5.25 -12.36 12.72
CA LEU A 91 -4.87 -10.97 12.47
C LEU A 91 -6.08 -10.03 12.55
N GLU A 92 -7.20 -10.39 11.91
CA GLU A 92 -8.46 -9.63 11.98
C GLU A 92 -8.90 -9.43 13.43
N ASN A 93 -8.96 -10.51 14.21
CA ASN A 93 -9.32 -10.43 15.63
C ASN A 93 -8.35 -9.56 16.45
N ARG A 94 -7.04 -9.64 16.17
CA ARG A 94 -6.05 -8.83 16.87
C ARG A 94 -6.18 -7.34 16.53
N ILE A 95 -6.49 -7.01 15.28
CA ILE A 95 -6.75 -5.63 14.85
C ILE A 95 -8.01 -5.10 15.53
N SER A 96 -9.10 -5.87 15.54
CA SER A 96 -10.35 -5.50 16.23
C SER A 96 -10.12 -5.23 17.72
N THR A 97 -9.35 -6.10 18.38
CA THR A 97 -8.97 -5.92 19.79
C THR A 97 -8.14 -4.67 20.00
N PHE A 98 -7.20 -4.37 19.09
CA PHE A 98 -6.31 -3.20 19.21
C PHE A 98 -7.07 -1.88 19.04
N PHE A 99 -8.00 -1.80 18.08
CA PHE A 99 -8.78 -0.59 17.82
C PHE A 99 -10.10 -0.50 18.61
N GLY A 100 -10.50 -1.57 19.31
CA GLY A 100 -11.76 -1.63 20.04
C GLY A 100 -13.00 -1.69 19.12
N THR A 101 -12.87 -2.29 17.93
CA THR A 101 -13.98 -2.51 16.99
C THR A 101 -14.58 -3.90 17.17
N ASN A 102 -15.80 -4.10 16.66
CA ASN A 102 -16.48 -5.41 16.73
C ASN A 102 -15.80 -6.46 15.84
N ASP A 103 -15.36 -6.07 14.65
CA ASP A 103 -14.70 -6.97 13.70
C ASP A 103 -13.78 -6.18 12.73
N THR A 104 -12.99 -6.91 11.93
CA THR A 104 -12.04 -6.39 10.94
C THR A 104 -12.05 -7.25 9.68
N ILE A 105 -11.92 -6.63 8.51
CA ILE A 105 -11.68 -7.30 7.22
C ILE A 105 -10.32 -6.90 6.64
N LEU A 106 -9.54 -7.88 6.16
CA LEU A 106 -8.25 -7.63 5.51
C LEU A 106 -8.40 -7.32 4.01
N TYR A 107 -7.63 -6.33 3.57
CA TYR A 107 -7.34 -6.01 2.16
C TYR A 107 -5.83 -6.06 1.91
N THR A 108 -5.42 -6.18 0.66
CA THR A 108 -3.99 -6.18 0.26
C THR A 108 -3.31 -4.82 0.46
N SER A 109 -4.09 -3.73 0.41
CA SER A 109 -3.62 -2.38 0.72
C SER A 109 -4.76 -1.53 1.27
N CYS A 110 -4.42 -0.43 1.95
CA CYS A 110 -5.40 0.58 2.36
C CYS A 110 -6.01 1.33 1.16
N PHE A 111 -5.35 1.28 -0.01
CA PHE A 111 -5.92 1.82 -1.24
C PHE A 111 -7.17 1.01 -1.64
N ASP A 112 -7.03 -0.32 -1.66
CA ASP A 112 -8.13 -1.24 -1.98
C ASP A 112 -9.24 -1.20 -0.92
N ALA A 113 -8.87 -1.10 0.36
CA ALA A 113 -9.84 -1.02 1.46
C ALA A 113 -10.77 0.20 1.30
N ASN A 114 -10.23 1.37 0.93
CA ASN A 114 -11.05 2.55 0.65
C ASN A 114 -11.83 2.41 -0.66
N GLY A 115 -11.21 1.83 -1.69
CA GLY A 115 -11.84 1.63 -3.00
C GLY A 115 -13.11 0.80 -2.92
N GLY A 116 -13.10 -0.30 -2.16
CA GLY A 116 -14.25 -1.19 -2.00
C GLY A 116 -15.21 -0.82 -0.86
N LEU A 117 -15.03 0.33 -0.20
CA LEU A 117 -15.84 0.69 0.97
C LEU A 117 -17.16 1.36 0.60
N PHE A 118 -17.10 2.45 -0.17
CA PHE A 118 -18.24 3.36 -0.33
C PHE A 118 -19.33 2.79 -1.23
N GLU A 119 -18.99 2.31 -2.44
CA GLU A 119 -19.95 1.68 -3.37
C GLU A 119 -20.68 0.47 -2.78
N THR A 120 -20.05 -0.23 -1.84
CA THR A 120 -20.62 -1.42 -1.21
C THR A 120 -21.67 -1.08 -0.16
N LEU A 121 -21.59 0.11 0.44
CA LEU A 121 -22.42 0.50 1.58
C LEU A 121 -23.44 1.60 1.26
N LEU A 122 -23.18 2.43 0.26
CA LEU A 122 -23.95 3.62 -0.06
C LEU A 122 -24.53 3.53 -1.48
N GLY A 123 -25.71 4.10 -1.67
CA GLY A 123 -26.42 4.14 -2.94
C GLY A 123 -26.70 5.55 -3.46
N SER A 124 -27.50 5.63 -4.53
CA SER A 124 -27.86 6.91 -5.17
C SER A 124 -28.70 7.85 -4.31
N GLU A 125 -29.24 7.36 -3.19
CA GLU A 125 -30.04 8.14 -2.25
C GLU A 125 -29.21 8.69 -1.08
N ASP A 126 -27.94 8.30 -0.99
CA ASP A 126 -27.01 8.73 0.06
C ASP A 126 -26.12 9.89 -0.42
N ALA A 127 -25.41 10.51 0.53
CA ALA A 127 -24.43 11.56 0.24
C ALA A 127 -23.14 11.35 1.03
N ILE A 128 -22.01 11.67 0.40
CA ILE A 128 -20.67 11.60 1.01
C ILE A 128 -20.11 13.01 1.13
N ILE A 129 -19.75 13.41 2.36
CA ILE A 129 -19.06 14.67 2.62
C ILE A 129 -17.57 14.33 2.84
N SER A 130 -16.72 14.76 1.92
CA SER A 130 -15.28 14.48 1.95
C SER A 130 -14.47 15.75 2.19
N ASP A 131 -13.44 15.66 3.03
CA ASP A 131 -12.45 16.72 3.18
C ASP A 131 -11.66 16.91 1.86
N ALA A 132 -11.26 18.16 1.57
CA ALA A 132 -10.57 18.54 0.34
C ALA A 132 -9.15 17.94 0.24
N LEU A 133 -8.52 17.57 1.36
CA LEU A 133 -7.18 17.00 1.42
C LEU A 133 -7.17 15.49 1.69
N ASN A 134 -8.33 14.84 1.58
CA ASN A 134 -8.42 13.39 1.71
C ASN A 134 -7.48 12.69 0.73
N HIS A 135 -6.93 11.57 1.19
CA HIS A 135 -6.00 10.77 0.40
C HIS A 135 -6.68 10.30 -0.90
N ALA A 136 -5.90 10.19 -1.99
CA ALA A 136 -6.40 9.82 -3.31
C ALA A 136 -7.25 8.54 -3.32
N SER A 137 -6.94 7.56 -2.48
CA SER A 137 -7.74 6.32 -2.38
C SER A 137 -9.17 6.52 -1.89
N ILE A 138 -9.42 7.54 -1.06
CA ILE A 138 -10.79 7.89 -0.62
C ILE A 138 -11.51 8.55 -1.80
N ILE A 139 -10.84 9.47 -2.50
CA ILE A 139 -11.39 10.14 -3.67
C ILE A 139 -11.77 9.11 -4.74
N ASP A 140 -10.88 8.16 -5.02
CA ASP A 140 -11.14 7.11 -6.00
C ASP A 140 -12.23 6.15 -5.53
N GLY A 141 -12.27 5.78 -4.24
CA GLY A 141 -13.36 4.96 -3.70
C GLY A 141 -14.74 5.63 -3.73
N ILE A 142 -14.82 6.95 -3.69
CA ILE A 142 -16.08 7.71 -3.84
C ILE A 142 -16.53 7.77 -5.31
N ARG A 143 -15.62 7.65 -6.27
CA ARG A 143 -15.89 7.82 -7.71
C ARG A 143 -16.33 6.56 -8.43
N LEU A 144 -16.00 5.39 -7.88
CA LEU A 144 -16.41 4.08 -8.39
C LEU A 144 -17.91 3.87 -8.14
#